data_AF-A0A815Y947-F1
#
_entry.id   AF-A0A815Y947-F1
#
_cell.length_a   1.000
_cell.length_b   1.000
_cell.length_c   1.000
_cell.angle_alpha   90.00
_cell.angle_beta   90.00
_cell.angle_gamma   90.00
#
_symmetry.space_group_name_H-M   'P 1'
#
loop_
_entity.id
_entity.type
_entity.pdbx_description
1 polymer ?
#
loop_
_entity_poly.entity_id
_entity_poly.type
_entity_poly.pdbx_seq_one_letter_code
_entity_poly.pdbx_strand_id
1 'polypeptide(L)'
;MSAFMQLDDEVLTLIKHAPNNDDTQRAIDILNRIEGRDLFRYIGCTHPKESLTWQKADYEKACQEIITKCNFPKRQPKLSADKLMLHMVDIVFGNQGQDPILSMSCYTKEYPEKATKISPEQISSLISDKFYGQEIRLYCDNRERTICNIVRCGFKQWCMEKHFTLPRGSEHWK
;
A
#
# COMPACT_ATOMS: atom_id res chain seq x y z
N MET A 1 8.16 30.52 -1.32
CA MET A 1 6.91 30.24 -2.06
C MET A 1 7.10 30.32 -3.58
N SER A 2 7.85 31.28 -4.13
CA SER A 2 8.05 31.42 -5.59
C SER A 2 8.47 30.13 -6.32
N ALA A 3 9.47 29.41 -5.81
CA ALA A 3 9.92 28.14 -6.43
C ALA A 3 8.89 27.00 -6.28
N PHE A 4 8.16 26.95 -5.17
CA PHE A 4 7.12 25.94 -4.95
C PHE A 4 5.93 26.11 -5.90
N MET A 5 5.60 27.36 -6.27
CA MET A 5 4.55 27.63 -7.25
C MET A 5 4.90 27.18 -8.68
N GLN A 6 6.17 26.87 -8.94
CA GLN A 6 6.66 26.34 -10.21
C GLN A 6 6.87 24.82 -10.16
N LEU A 7 6.60 24.17 -9.02
CA LEU A 7 6.74 22.73 -8.86
C LEU A 7 5.37 22.07 -9.04
N ASP A 8 5.11 21.60 -10.25
CA ASP A 8 3.93 20.84 -10.62
C ASP A 8 4.30 19.60 -11.45
N ASP A 9 3.31 18.94 -12.04
CA ASP A 9 3.47 17.72 -12.82
C ASP A 9 4.37 17.90 -14.06
N GLU A 10 4.65 19.13 -14.50
CA GLU A 10 5.63 19.43 -15.55
C GLU A 10 7.03 18.88 -15.19
N VAL A 11 7.33 18.69 -13.90
CA VAL A 11 8.57 18.06 -13.44
C VAL A 11 8.81 16.69 -14.08
N LEU A 12 7.75 15.90 -14.34
CA LEU A 12 7.89 14.60 -15.00
C LEU A 12 8.35 14.76 -16.46
N THR A 13 7.81 15.77 -17.15
CA THR A 13 8.21 16.13 -18.51
C THR A 13 9.64 16.65 -18.55
N LEU A 14 10.02 17.49 -17.58
CA LEU A 14 11.38 18.02 -17.46
C LEU A 14 12.40 16.90 -17.24
N ILE A 15 12.12 15.96 -16.34
CA ILE A 15 12.98 14.78 -16.12
C ILE A 15 13.09 13.98 -17.41
N LYS A 16 11.97 13.72 -18.10
CA LYS A 16 11.94 12.91 -19.32
C LYS A 16 12.82 13.48 -20.45
N HIS A 17 12.90 14.79 -20.55
CA HIS A 17 13.66 15.49 -21.60
C HIS A 17 15.01 16.05 -21.11
N ALA A 18 15.41 15.75 -19.87
CA ALA A 18 16.69 16.17 -19.34
C ALA A 18 17.86 15.51 -20.12
N PRO A 19 19.05 16.14 -20.16
CA PRO A 19 20.24 15.50 -20.72
C PRO A 19 20.48 14.16 -20.05
N ASN A 20 20.65 13.10 -20.83
CA ASN A 20 20.89 11.75 -20.31
C ASN A 20 22.34 11.62 -19.80
N ASN A 21 22.52 11.84 -18.49
CA ASN A 21 23.80 11.74 -17.79
C ASN A 21 23.62 10.96 -16.48
N ASP A 22 24.71 10.73 -15.75
CA ASP A 22 24.71 9.91 -14.53
C ASP A 22 23.70 10.39 -13.46
N ASP A 23 23.37 11.70 -13.44
CA ASP A 23 22.44 12.29 -12.47
C ASP A 23 20.95 12.04 -12.83
N THR A 24 20.62 11.92 -14.13
CA THR A 24 19.24 11.89 -14.62
C THR A 24 18.83 10.54 -15.22
N GLN A 25 19.79 9.72 -15.65
CA GLN A 25 19.56 8.49 -16.39
C GLN A 25 18.60 7.55 -15.66
N ARG A 26 18.82 7.32 -14.37
CA ARG A 26 17.96 6.44 -13.56
C ARG A 26 16.50 6.91 -13.51
N ALA A 27 16.28 8.22 -13.40
CA ALA A 27 14.93 8.78 -13.34
C ALA A 27 14.22 8.65 -14.70
N ILE A 28 14.94 8.95 -15.80
CA ILE A 28 14.47 8.76 -17.17
C ILE A 28 14.08 7.29 -17.41
N ASP A 29 14.92 6.34 -17.00
CA ASP A 29 14.66 4.91 -17.15
C ASP A 29 13.40 4.46 -16.40
N ILE A 30 13.16 4.97 -15.19
CA ILE A 30 11.92 4.67 -14.45
C ILE A 30 10.69 5.21 -15.19
N LEU A 31 10.75 6.44 -15.74
CA LEU A 31 9.63 7.00 -16.52
C LEU A 31 9.37 6.19 -17.80
N ASN A 32 10.42 5.76 -18.49
CA ASN A 32 10.32 4.87 -19.65
C ASN A 32 9.62 3.56 -19.30
N ARG A 33 9.94 2.97 -18.14
CA ARG A 33 9.26 1.75 -17.65
C ARG A 33 7.78 2.00 -17.38
N ILE A 34 7.42 3.15 -16.80
CA ILE A 34 6.01 3.52 -16.55
C ILE A 34 5.23 3.63 -17.85
N GLU A 35 5.75 4.36 -18.84
CA GLU A 35 5.14 4.50 -20.17
C GLU A 35 5.00 3.15 -20.88
N GLY A 36 6.03 2.32 -20.82
CA GLY A 36 6.01 0.96 -21.36
C GLY A 36 5.18 -0.05 -20.57
N ARG A 37 4.49 0.37 -19.49
CA ARG A 37 3.78 -0.51 -18.55
C ARG A 37 4.64 -1.66 -18.00
N ASP A 38 5.94 -1.44 -17.92
CA ASP A 38 6.92 -2.29 -17.23
C ASP A 38 6.92 -1.99 -15.72
N LEU A 39 5.74 -2.11 -15.12
CA LEU A 39 5.52 -1.86 -13.71
C LEU A 39 5.86 -3.10 -12.87
N PHE A 40 6.15 -2.87 -11.59
CA PHE A 40 6.30 -3.95 -10.62
C PHE A 40 5.03 -4.81 -10.60
N ARG A 41 5.21 -6.13 -10.48
CA ARG A 41 4.07 -7.05 -10.39
C ARG A 41 3.48 -7.02 -9.00
N TYR A 42 2.17 -6.81 -8.94
CA TYR A 42 1.40 -7.03 -7.72
C TYR A 42 1.38 -8.52 -7.35
N ILE A 43 1.83 -8.83 -6.14
CA ILE A 43 1.90 -10.18 -5.60
C ILE A 43 0.66 -10.51 -4.78
N GLY A 44 0.14 -9.56 -4.00
CA GLY A 44 -1.06 -9.72 -3.19
C GLY A 44 -1.12 -8.69 -2.07
N CYS A 45 -2.23 -8.71 -1.32
CA CYS A 45 -2.41 -7.89 -0.13
C CYS A 45 -2.87 -8.69 1.08
N THR A 46 -2.53 -8.21 2.27
CA THR A 46 -2.99 -8.76 3.55
C THR A 46 -3.34 -7.62 4.52
N HIS A 47 -4.12 -7.92 5.54
CA HIS A 47 -4.48 -7.00 6.61
C HIS A 47 -3.86 -7.51 7.92
N PRO A 48 -3.09 -6.67 8.63
CA PRO A 48 -2.70 -6.93 10.00
C PRO A 48 -3.93 -7.11 10.90
N LYS A 49 -3.78 -7.84 12.01
CA LYS A 49 -4.76 -7.80 13.09
C LYS A 49 -4.58 -6.51 13.90
N GLU A 50 -5.67 -6.07 14.51
CA GLU A 50 -5.92 -4.70 15.01
C GLU A 50 -4.93 -4.18 16.07
N SER A 51 -4.08 -5.04 16.61
CA SER A 51 -3.09 -4.68 17.63
C SER A 51 -1.71 -4.31 17.08
N LEU A 52 -1.46 -4.45 15.77
CA LEU A 52 -0.14 -4.24 15.16
C LEU A 52 -0.15 -3.02 14.25
N THR A 53 0.38 -1.90 14.73
CA THR A 53 0.71 -0.75 13.87
C THR A 53 2.04 -1.02 13.19
N TRP A 54 2.00 -1.32 11.89
CA TRP A 54 3.23 -1.43 11.10
C TRP A 54 3.77 -0.04 10.78
N GLN A 55 5.09 0.08 10.64
CA GLN A 55 5.73 1.30 10.15
C GLN A 55 6.62 1.05 8.92
N LYS A 56 6.97 2.12 8.20
CA LYS A 56 7.89 2.04 7.05
C LYS A 56 9.25 1.41 7.41
N ALA A 57 9.71 1.58 8.65
CA ALA A 57 10.94 0.99 9.14
C ALA A 57 10.92 -0.55 9.10
N ASP A 58 9.75 -1.18 9.12
CA ASP A 58 9.61 -2.63 9.12
C ASP A 58 9.70 -3.25 7.71
N TYR A 59 9.71 -2.43 6.65
CA TYR A 59 9.57 -2.91 5.27
C TYR A 59 10.74 -3.77 4.83
N GLU A 60 11.97 -3.30 5.06
CA GLU A 60 13.17 -4.01 4.61
C GLU A 60 13.27 -5.37 5.31
N LYS A 61 13.05 -5.39 6.63
CA LYS A 61 13.02 -6.62 7.42
C LYS A 61 11.93 -7.57 6.93
N ALA A 62 10.73 -7.08 6.64
CA ALA A 62 9.64 -7.90 6.11
C ALA A 62 9.99 -8.49 4.73
N CYS A 63 10.57 -7.70 3.83
CA CYS A 63 11.02 -8.19 2.53
C CYS A 63 12.08 -9.30 2.68
N GLN A 64 13.04 -9.12 3.58
CA GLN A 64 14.02 -10.17 3.90
C GLN A 64 13.35 -11.43 4.45
N GLU A 65 12.46 -11.30 5.44
CA GLU A 65 11.70 -12.41 6.00
C GLU A 65 10.92 -13.15 4.90
N ILE A 66 10.21 -12.46 4.02
CA ILE A 66 9.45 -13.06 2.90
C ILE A 66 10.38 -13.85 1.97
N ILE A 67 11.55 -13.30 1.61
CA ILE A 67 12.53 -14.01 0.78
C ILE A 67 13.03 -15.28 1.46
N THR A 68 13.24 -15.28 2.78
CA THR A 68 13.65 -16.52 3.50
C THR A 68 12.59 -17.61 3.45
N LYS A 69 11.31 -17.26 3.26
CA LYS A 69 10.20 -18.22 3.09
C LYS A 69 10.01 -18.66 1.64
N CYS A 70 10.72 -18.06 0.69
CA CYS A 70 10.63 -18.43 -0.71
C CYS A 70 11.46 -19.69 -1.00
N ASN A 71 10.78 -20.77 -1.41
CA ASN A 71 11.43 -22.02 -1.80
C ASN A 71 11.92 -21.97 -3.25
N PHE A 72 13.03 -21.26 -3.50
CA PHE A 72 13.66 -21.21 -4.82
C PHE A 72 14.29 -22.56 -5.21
N PRO A 73 14.06 -23.06 -6.44
CA PRO A 73 14.75 -24.25 -6.94
C PRO A 73 16.28 -24.07 -6.92
N LYS A 74 17.03 -25.14 -6.63
CA LYS A 74 18.51 -25.12 -6.55
C LYS A 74 19.23 -24.54 -7.78
N ARG A 75 18.57 -24.52 -8.94
CA ARG A 75 19.12 -24.06 -10.23
C ARG A 75 18.60 -22.69 -10.69
N GLN A 76 17.76 -22.01 -9.91
CA GLN A 76 17.27 -20.67 -10.23
C GLN A 76 17.99 -19.60 -9.40
N PRO A 77 18.28 -18.42 -9.98
CA PRO A 77 18.83 -17.32 -9.22
C PRO A 77 17.85 -16.92 -8.11
N LYS A 78 18.35 -16.77 -6.88
CA LYS A 78 17.55 -16.28 -5.77
C LYS A 78 17.21 -14.82 -6.00
N LEU A 79 15.94 -14.46 -5.81
CA LEU A 79 15.52 -13.06 -5.81
C LEU A 79 16.05 -12.38 -4.54
N SER A 80 16.67 -11.21 -4.69
CA SER A 80 17.13 -10.41 -3.56
C SER A 80 15.98 -9.56 -2.99
N ALA A 81 16.07 -9.20 -1.71
CA ALA A 81 14.99 -8.49 -0.99
C ALA A 81 14.73 -7.08 -1.55
N ASP A 82 15.73 -6.42 -2.14
CA ASP A 82 15.61 -5.11 -2.81
C ASP A 82 14.70 -5.16 -4.05
N LYS A 83 14.42 -6.35 -4.58
CA LYS A 83 13.47 -6.56 -5.67
C LYS A 83 12.03 -6.70 -5.22
N LEU A 84 11.78 -6.69 -3.91
CA LEU A 84 10.46 -6.62 -3.34
C LEU A 84 10.16 -5.20 -2.87
N MET A 85 8.92 -4.77 -3.03
CA MET A 85 8.42 -3.53 -2.46
C MET A 85 7.19 -3.85 -1.63
N LEU A 86 7.27 -3.55 -0.34
CA LEU A 86 6.14 -3.57 0.57
C LEU A 86 5.57 -2.14 0.63
N HIS A 87 4.26 -2.03 0.49
CA HIS A 87 3.56 -0.77 0.60
C HIS A 87 2.38 -0.92 1.56
N MET A 88 2.36 -0.12 2.61
CA MET A 88 1.26 -0.08 3.56
C MET A 88 0.33 1.07 3.22
N VAL A 89 -0.96 0.78 3.27
CA VAL A 89 -2.03 1.72 3.02
C VAL A 89 -2.88 1.80 4.29
N ASP A 90 -2.91 2.98 4.90
CA ASP A 90 -3.83 3.27 5.99
C ASP A 90 -5.21 3.59 5.38
N ILE A 91 -6.22 2.83 5.81
CA ILE A 91 -7.61 3.02 5.42
C ILE A 91 -8.29 3.67 6.60
N VAL A 92 -8.50 4.99 6.51
CA VAL A 92 -9.01 5.80 7.62
C VAL A 92 -10.13 6.73 7.16
N PHE A 93 -11.03 7.07 8.08
CA PHE A 93 -12.12 8.02 7.87
C PHE A 93 -11.67 9.47 8.12
N GLY A 94 -10.39 9.78 7.88
CA GLY A 94 -9.78 11.11 8.04
C GLY A 94 -9.37 11.48 9.47
N ASN A 95 -10.08 11.01 10.50
CA ASN A 95 -9.80 11.37 11.90
C ASN A 95 -9.01 10.29 12.67
N GLN A 96 -7.86 9.86 12.13
CA GLN A 96 -6.92 8.96 12.82
C GLN A 96 -7.54 7.68 13.43
N GLY A 97 -8.61 7.16 12.83
CA GLY A 97 -9.30 5.97 13.33
C GLY A 97 -10.46 6.20 14.30
N GLN A 98 -10.84 7.45 14.53
CA GLN A 98 -12.06 7.81 15.26
C GLN A 98 -13.23 7.99 14.29
N ASP A 99 -14.44 7.76 14.79
CA ASP A 99 -15.66 8.10 14.07
C ASP A 99 -15.74 9.62 13.87
N PRO A 100 -15.68 10.12 12.62
CA PRO A 100 -15.80 11.55 12.37
C PRO A 100 -17.17 12.11 12.78
N ILE A 101 -18.23 11.29 12.81
CA ILE A 101 -19.59 11.73 13.15
C ILE A 101 -19.67 12.23 14.60
N LEU A 102 -18.91 11.63 15.52
CA LEU A 102 -18.84 12.08 16.92
C LEU A 102 -18.32 13.52 17.05
N SER A 103 -17.48 13.96 16.12
CA SER A 103 -16.95 15.33 16.08
C SER A 103 -17.95 16.34 15.51
N MET A 104 -18.94 15.89 14.73
CA MET A 104 -19.91 16.76 14.07
C MET A 104 -20.96 17.31 15.05
N SER A 105 -21.51 18.49 14.73
CA SER A 105 -22.68 19.04 15.41
C SER A 105 -23.80 19.19 14.40
N CYS A 106 -25.00 18.75 14.76
CA CYS A 106 -26.18 18.77 13.91
C CYS A 106 -27.28 19.65 14.53
N TYR A 107 -28.33 19.93 13.77
CA TYR A 107 -29.54 20.59 14.25
C TYR A 107 -30.78 19.89 13.66
N THR A 108 -31.96 20.09 14.26
CA THR A 108 -33.23 19.62 13.68
C THR A 108 -33.96 20.77 13.01
N LYS A 109 -34.86 20.46 12.07
CA LYS A 109 -35.64 21.48 11.34
C LYS A 109 -36.43 22.39 12.29
N GLU A 110 -36.90 21.85 13.40
CA GLU A 110 -37.68 22.55 14.42
C GLU A 110 -36.81 23.48 15.29
N TYR A 111 -35.53 23.14 15.49
CA TYR A 111 -34.60 23.88 16.35
C TYR A 111 -33.27 24.15 15.64
N PRO A 112 -33.25 25.03 14.62
CA PRO A 112 -32.06 25.27 13.81
C PRO A 112 -30.89 25.90 14.58
N GLU A 113 -31.18 26.66 15.63
CA GLU A 113 -30.17 27.32 16.48
C GLU A 113 -29.58 26.40 17.56
N LYS A 114 -30.11 25.19 17.73
CA LYS A 114 -29.70 24.28 18.80
C LYS A 114 -28.81 23.18 18.24
N ALA A 115 -27.51 23.28 18.52
CA ALA A 115 -26.57 22.19 18.24
C ALA A 115 -26.89 20.96 19.09
N THR A 116 -26.96 19.80 18.43
CA THR A 116 -27.11 18.48 19.06
C THR A 116 -26.07 17.52 18.51
N LYS A 117 -25.74 16.50 19.32
CA LYS A 117 -24.96 15.35 18.88
C LYS A 117 -25.89 14.24 18.40
N ILE A 118 -25.39 13.42 17.49
CA ILE A 118 -26.02 12.18 17.05
C ILE A 118 -25.07 11.06 17.45
N SER A 119 -25.56 10.09 18.22
CA SER A 119 -24.76 8.92 18.59
C SER A 119 -24.85 7.85 17.49
N PRO A 120 -23.83 6.98 17.33
CA PRO A 120 -23.83 5.95 16.28
C PRO A 120 -25.06 5.04 16.31
N GLU A 121 -25.58 4.75 17.51
CA GLU A 121 -26.76 3.92 17.72
C GLU A 121 -28.04 4.54 17.14
N GLN A 122 -28.08 5.86 17.01
CA GLN A 122 -29.20 6.58 16.40
C GLN A 122 -29.19 6.54 14.87
N ILE A 123 -28.08 6.12 14.25
CA ILE A 123 -27.89 6.16 12.81
C ILE A 123 -28.23 4.81 12.20
N SER A 124 -27.44 3.78 12.53
CA SER A 124 -27.64 2.42 12.01
C SER A 124 -26.68 1.43 12.69
N SER A 125 -27.18 0.22 12.97
CA SER A 125 -26.35 -0.92 13.39
C SER A 125 -25.50 -1.51 12.26
N LEU A 126 -25.65 -1.05 11.01
CA LEU A 126 -24.86 -1.51 9.87
C LEU A 126 -23.55 -0.71 9.69
N ILE A 127 -23.35 0.36 10.45
CA ILE A 127 -22.13 1.16 10.39
C ILE A 127 -21.01 0.38 11.08
N SER A 128 -19.80 0.47 10.52
CA SER A 128 -18.65 -0.21 11.08
C SER A 128 -18.24 0.44 12.40
N ASP A 129 -17.94 -0.39 13.39
CA ASP A 129 -17.32 0.06 14.64
C ASP A 129 -15.82 0.38 14.46
N LYS A 130 -15.28 0.22 13.25
CA LYS A 130 -13.86 0.32 12.92
C LYS A 130 -13.64 1.40 11.86
N PHE A 131 -13.01 2.49 12.27
CA PHE A 131 -12.71 3.65 11.42
C PHE A 131 -11.24 3.72 11.00
N TYR A 132 -10.47 2.67 11.34
CA TYR A 132 -9.06 2.48 11.00
C TYR A 132 -8.82 1.05 10.51
N GLY A 133 -8.03 0.91 9.45
CA GLY A 133 -7.47 -0.35 9.02
C GLY A 133 -6.14 -0.14 8.32
N GLN A 134 -5.33 -1.20 8.23
CA GLN A 134 -4.12 -1.20 7.41
C GLN A 134 -4.20 -2.32 6.39
N GLU A 135 -3.76 -2.02 5.17
CA GLU A 135 -3.54 -3.01 4.13
C GLU A 135 -2.06 -3.02 3.74
N ILE A 136 -1.43 -4.18 3.82
CA ILE A 136 -0.06 -4.42 3.36
C ILE A 136 -0.14 -5.00 1.95
N ARG A 137 0.45 -4.32 0.97
CA ARG A 137 0.57 -4.75 -0.42
C ARG A 137 2.02 -5.13 -0.72
N LEU A 138 2.21 -6.26 -1.38
CA LEU A 138 3.52 -6.70 -1.83
C LEU A 138 3.62 -6.61 -3.36
N TYR A 139 4.73 -6.07 -3.83
CA TYR A 139 5.10 -5.98 -5.24
C TYR A 139 6.47 -6.59 -5.49
N CYS A 140 6.69 -7.08 -6.70
CA CYS A 140 7.95 -7.66 -7.16
C CYS A 140 8.41 -6.97 -8.45
N ASP A 141 9.66 -6.50 -8.48
CA ASP A 141 10.31 -5.92 -9.66
C ASP A 141 10.56 -6.99 -10.75
N ASN A 142 10.55 -8.28 -10.38
CA ASN A 142 10.61 -9.38 -11.33
C ASN A 142 9.22 -9.77 -11.85
N ARG A 143 9.09 -9.91 -13.17
CA ARG A 143 7.82 -10.17 -13.87
C ARG A 143 7.63 -11.62 -14.31
N GLU A 144 8.63 -12.49 -14.12
CA GLU A 144 8.57 -13.90 -14.47
C GLU A 144 7.51 -14.62 -13.62
N ARG A 145 6.59 -15.35 -14.26
CA ARG A 145 5.44 -15.98 -13.59
C ARG A 145 5.87 -16.97 -12.51
N THR A 146 6.92 -17.74 -12.78
CA THR A 146 7.54 -18.72 -11.87
C THR A 146 8.06 -18.03 -10.60
N ILE A 147 8.86 -16.97 -10.74
CA ILE A 147 9.39 -16.19 -9.61
C ILE A 147 8.24 -15.54 -8.84
N CYS A 148 7.27 -14.92 -9.51
CA CYS A 148 6.10 -14.35 -8.86
C CYS A 148 5.32 -15.40 -8.05
N ASN A 149 5.15 -16.62 -8.57
CA ASN A 149 4.49 -17.71 -7.85
C ASN A 149 5.27 -18.13 -6.59
N ILE A 150 6.60 -18.22 -6.68
CA ILE A 150 7.45 -18.53 -5.52
C ILE A 150 7.30 -17.45 -4.45
N VAL A 151 7.35 -16.17 -4.85
CA VAL A 151 7.18 -15.04 -3.93
C VAL A 151 5.78 -15.01 -3.33
N ARG A 152 4.72 -15.35 -4.08
CA ARG A 152 3.35 -15.51 -3.54
C ARG A 152 3.31 -16.55 -2.43
N CYS A 153 3.94 -17.70 -2.63
CA CYS A 153 4.00 -18.75 -1.62
C CYS A 153 4.75 -18.28 -0.36
N GLY A 154 5.91 -17.63 -0.53
CA GLY A 154 6.67 -17.05 0.58
C GLY A 154 5.88 -15.98 1.34
N PHE A 155 5.17 -15.10 0.62
CA PHE A 155 4.32 -14.08 1.21
C PHE A 155 3.15 -14.68 2.00
N LYS A 156 2.50 -15.73 1.46
CA LYS A 156 1.44 -16.46 2.17
C LYS A 156 1.97 -17.09 3.46
N GLN A 157 3.13 -17.73 3.41
CA GLN A 157 3.76 -18.30 4.60
C GLN A 157 4.08 -17.24 5.65
N TRP A 158 4.68 -16.13 5.22
CA TRP A 158 4.97 -15.00 6.09
C TRP A 158 3.70 -14.43 6.75
N CYS A 159 2.61 -14.27 6.00
CA CYS A 159 1.33 -13.82 6.56
C CYS A 159 0.77 -14.77 7.63
N MET A 160 0.88 -16.08 7.41
CA MET A 160 0.43 -17.09 8.39
C MET A 160 1.25 -17.02 9.68
N GLU A 161 2.57 -16.88 9.59
CA GLU A 161 3.46 -16.75 10.76
C GLU A 161 3.20 -15.45 11.54
N LYS A 162 2.87 -14.36 10.86
CA LYS A 162 2.47 -13.09 11.50
C LYS A 162 1.01 -13.07 11.97
N HIS A 163 0.26 -14.15 11.75
CA HIS A 163 -1.17 -14.25 12.04
C HIS A 163 -2.04 -13.17 11.36
N PHE A 164 -1.64 -12.71 10.17
CA PHE A 164 -2.43 -11.80 9.34
C PHE A 164 -3.52 -12.55 8.58
N THR A 165 -4.36 -11.80 7.87
CA THR A 165 -5.28 -12.42 6.91
C THR A 165 -4.51 -13.18 5.82
N LEU A 166 -5.13 -14.20 5.23
CA LEU A 166 -4.54 -14.83 4.05
C LEU A 166 -4.47 -13.81 2.90
N PRO A 167 -3.36 -13.78 2.13
CA PRO A 167 -3.24 -12.85 1.03
C PRO A 167 -4.36 -12.97 0.00
N ARG A 168 -4.85 -11.82 -0.49
CA ARG A 168 -5.90 -11.71 -1.53
C ARG A 168 -5.34 -11.06 -2.80
N GLY A 169 -5.98 -11.32 -3.95
CA GLY A 169 -5.79 -10.56 -5.20
C GLY A 169 -4.83 -11.16 -6.24
N SER A 170 -4.33 -12.38 -6.08
CA SER A 170 -3.44 -13.04 -7.06
C SER A 170 -4.04 -14.25 -7.79
N GLU A 171 -5.24 -14.70 -7.40
CA GLU A 171 -5.80 -15.99 -7.83
C GLU A 171 -6.48 -15.97 -9.22
N HIS A 172 -6.66 -14.78 -9.81
CA HIS A 172 -7.47 -14.61 -11.03
C HIS A 172 -6.68 -14.50 -12.34
N TRP A 173 -5.36 -14.58 -12.31
CA TRP A 173 -4.54 -14.55 -13.53
C TRP A 173 -4.34 -15.97 -14.07
N LYS A 174 -5.38 -16.53 -14.69
CA LYS A 174 -5.30 -17.78 -15.47
C LYS A 174 -4.61 -17.50 -16.80
#